data_AF-A0A936SXJ2-F1
#
_entry.id   AF-A0A936SXJ2-F1
#
_cell.length_a   1.000
_cell.length_b   1.000
_cell.length_c   1.000
_cell.angle_alpha   90.00
_cell.angle_beta   90.00
_cell.angle_gamma   90.00
#
_symmetry.space_group_name_H-M   'P 1'
#
loop_
_entity.id
_entity.type
_entity.pdbx_description
1 polymer ?
#
loop_
_entity_poly.entity_id
_entity_poly.type
_entity_poly.pdbx_seq_one_letter_code
_entity_poly.pdbx_strand_id
1 'polypeptide(L)'
;MKLRTFALTLLAASSLFACDQISDALPELTLGKEDGIPPVSGSTKIDVPQDFKCGDPIVDPEKKYTVTTEGTAEKCTFRFDQEVLALKASDYANRPELEGARLVKRVDIDVNKLAIADGATGEALAPIDMHGQAFGSTILTMDDLGKTPPYTKSVEGAPIDALKSKVANKEDIVIPIRVVVVVNMAPTPPAQIALDFDAQPNLVFGF
;
A
#
# COMPACT_ATOMS: atom_id res chain seq x y z
N MET A 1 76.93 -26.08 -21.26
CA MET A 1 77.22 -26.32 -19.83
C MET A 1 76.83 -25.07 -19.06
N LYS A 2 75.89 -25.20 -18.11
CA LYS A 2 75.55 -24.35 -16.95
C LYS A 2 75.59 -22.80 -17.12
N LEU A 3 74.44 -22.12 -17.11
CA LEU A 3 73.59 -21.69 -15.97
C LEU A 3 74.07 -20.39 -15.26
N ARG A 4 73.08 -19.48 -15.11
CA ARG A 4 72.87 -18.45 -14.06
C ARG A 4 73.41 -17.03 -14.30
N THR A 5 72.74 -15.93 -13.94
CA THR A 5 71.35 -15.60 -13.48
C THR A 5 71.36 -14.09 -13.13
N PHE A 6 70.34 -13.36 -13.62
CA PHE A 6 69.62 -12.20 -13.03
C PHE A 6 70.34 -10.91 -12.57
N ALA A 7 69.81 -9.77 -13.03
CA ALA A 7 68.85 -8.97 -12.25
C ALA A 7 68.10 -7.97 -13.15
N LEU A 8 66.82 -8.25 -13.42
CA LEU A 8 65.87 -7.34 -14.05
C LEU A 8 64.86 -6.95 -12.96
N THR A 9 64.85 -5.69 -12.55
CA THR A 9 63.89 -5.18 -11.56
C THR A 9 62.62 -4.76 -12.30
N LEU A 10 61.64 -5.68 -12.37
CA LEU A 10 60.26 -5.35 -12.68
C LEU A 10 59.54 -4.96 -11.39
N LEU A 11 59.09 -3.71 -11.28
CA LEU A 11 58.06 -3.33 -10.32
C LEU A 11 56.70 -3.79 -10.86
N ALA A 12 56.14 -4.81 -10.22
CA ALA A 12 54.73 -5.17 -10.34
C ALA A 12 54.11 -5.13 -8.93
N ALA A 13 53.08 -4.30 -8.77
CA ALA A 13 52.04 -4.44 -7.76
C ALA A 13 50.79 -3.76 -8.35
N SER A 14 49.92 -4.49 -9.04
CA SER A 14 48.80 -5.26 -8.46
C SER A 14 47.67 -4.35 -7.98
N SER A 15 46.67 -4.25 -8.85
CA SER A 15 45.27 -3.88 -8.62
C SER A 15 44.63 -4.59 -7.42
N LEU A 16 44.39 -3.88 -6.31
CA LEU A 16 43.49 -4.23 -5.20
C LEU A 16 43.26 -2.89 -4.46
N PHE A 17 42.12 -2.21 -4.38
CA PHE A 17 40.74 -2.62 -4.22
C PHE A 17 39.83 -1.54 -4.83
N ALA A 18 39.24 -1.82 -5.99
CA ALA A 18 37.93 -1.25 -6.31
C ALA A 18 36.90 -2.32 -5.87
N CYS A 19 36.73 -2.46 -4.55
CA CYS A 19 35.54 -3.10 -3.98
C CYS A 19 34.55 -2.01 -3.57
N ASP A 20 34.48 -0.93 -4.34
CA ASP A 20 33.47 0.10 -4.15
C ASP A 20 32.37 -0.13 -5.18
N GLN A 21 31.19 -0.46 -4.65
CA GLN A 21 29.90 -0.09 -5.24
C GLN A 21 29.46 -0.83 -6.51
N ILE A 22 29.55 -2.16 -6.53
CA ILE A 22 28.49 -2.94 -7.20
C ILE A 22 27.55 -3.45 -6.11
N SER A 23 26.81 -2.54 -5.48
CA SER A 23 25.47 -2.91 -5.08
C SER A 23 24.70 -3.03 -6.40
N ASP A 24 24.80 -4.19 -7.04
CA ASP A 24 23.94 -4.57 -8.16
C ASP A 24 22.52 -4.55 -7.59
N ALA A 25 21.88 -3.38 -7.65
CA ALA A 25 20.45 -3.30 -7.50
C ALA A 25 19.90 -4.10 -8.67
N LEU A 26 19.47 -5.35 -8.38
CA LEU A 26 18.74 -6.17 -9.32
C LEU A 26 17.71 -5.27 -10.02
N PRO A 27 17.56 -5.36 -11.35
CA PRO A 27 16.63 -4.51 -12.08
C PRO A 27 15.26 -4.60 -11.39
N GLU A 28 14.63 -3.45 -11.14
CA GLU A 28 13.26 -3.38 -10.61
C GLU A 28 12.31 -3.04 -11.76
N LEU A 29 11.14 -3.68 -11.78
CA LEU A 29 10.04 -3.29 -12.66
C LEU A 29 8.92 -2.77 -11.77
N THR A 30 8.51 -1.52 -12.00
CA THR A 30 7.37 -0.94 -11.30
C THR A 30 6.17 -0.94 -12.24
N LEU A 31 5.07 -1.56 -11.81
CA LEU A 31 3.78 -1.49 -12.48
C LEU A 31 2.82 -0.61 -11.67
N GLY A 32 2.12 0.30 -12.32
CA GLY A 32 1.23 1.27 -11.66
C GLY A 32 0.03 1.68 -12.50
N LYS A 33 -0.38 2.95 -12.38
CA LYS A 33 -1.56 3.48 -13.09
C LYS A 33 -1.49 3.29 -14.60
N GLU A 34 -0.35 3.61 -15.21
CA GLU A 34 -0.14 3.50 -16.66
C GLU A 34 -0.19 2.05 -17.15
N ASP A 35 0.00 1.11 -16.23
CA ASP A 35 -0.14 -0.33 -16.45
C ASP A 35 -1.57 -0.83 -16.18
N GLY A 36 -2.53 0.06 -15.94
CA GLY A 36 -3.91 -0.33 -15.69
C GLY A 36 -4.17 -0.89 -14.29
N ILE A 37 -3.22 -0.73 -13.35
CA ILE A 37 -3.50 -0.99 -11.93
C ILE A 37 -4.52 0.05 -11.44
N PRO A 38 -5.72 -0.36 -11.02
CA PRO A 38 -6.74 0.58 -10.58
C PRO A 38 -6.34 1.25 -9.25
N PRO A 39 -6.80 2.49 -9.00
CA PRO A 39 -6.60 3.14 -7.71
C PRO A 39 -7.39 2.43 -6.60
N VAL A 40 -6.91 2.57 -5.36
CA VAL A 40 -7.71 2.30 -4.17
C VAL A 40 -8.78 3.41 -4.10
N SER A 41 -10.03 3.00 -3.91
CA SER A 41 -11.17 3.78 -4.34
C SER A 41 -11.35 5.08 -3.57
N GLY A 42 -11.51 6.18 -4.32
CA GLY A 42 -11.83 7.53 -3.87
C GLY A 42 -13.07 7.69 -2.99
N SER A 43 -13.29 8.94 -2.59
CA SER A 43 -14.24 9.42 -1.57
C SER A 43 -15.55 8.63 -1.47
N THR A 44 -15.96 8.29 -0.25
CA THR A 44 -17.30 7.79 0.08
C THR A 44 -17.91 8.65 1.19
N LYS A 45 -19.24 8.75 1.19
CA LYS A 45 -20.02 9.35 2.28
C LYS A 45 -20.99 8.31 2.80
N ILE A 46 -20.95 8.09 4.10
CA ILE A 46 -21.81 7.16 4.80
C ILE A 46 -22.79 7.94 5.66
N ASP A 47 -24.08 7.75 5.40
CA ASP A 47 -25.15 8.29 6.24
C ASP A 47 -25.18 7.56 7.58
N VAL A 48 -25.20 8.32 8.68
CA VAL A 48 -25.37 7.80 10.04
C VAL A 48 -26.74 8.28 10.52
N PRO A 49 -27.77 7.39 10.47
CA PRO A 49 -29.11 7.74 10.94
C PRO A 49 -29.12 8.27 12.37
N GLN A 50 -30.09 9.13 12.72
CA GLN A 50 -30.17 9.70 14.08
C GLN A 50 -30.38 8.65 15.18
N ASP A 51 -30.98 7.51 14.85
CA ASP A 51 -31.20 6.37 15.73
C ASP A 51 -30.14 5.27 15.62
N PHE A 52 -29.07 5.53 14.84
CA PHE A 52 -27.99 4.58 14.60
C PHE A 52 -27.31 4.14 15.89
N LYS A 53 -27.12 2.83 16.04
CA LYS A 53 -26.34 2.21 17.10
C LYS A 53 -25.14 1.51 16.50
N CYS A 54 -23.98 1.62 17.15
CA CYS A 54 -22.79 0.90 16.74
C CYS A 54 -23.04 -0.61 16.71
N GLY A 55 -22.73 -1.25 15.57
CA GLY A 55 -23.13 -2.62 15.27
C GLY A 55 -24.27 -2.72 14.25
N ASP A 56 -24.99 -1.62 14.01
CA ASP A 56 -26.03 -1.59 12.98
C ASP A 56 -25.40 -1.73 11.58
N PRO A 57 -26.07 -2.44 10.67
CA PRO A 57 -25.61 -2.59 9.30
C PRO A 57 -25.62 -1.22 8.62
N ILE A 58 -24.53 -0.91 7.93
CA ILE A 58 -24.39 0.32 7.17
C ILE A 58 -23.88 -0.05 5.78
N VAL A 59 -24.43 0.59 4.76
CA VAL A 59 -24.11 0.29 3.37
C VAL A 59 -23.45 1.50 2.76
N ASP A 60 -22.29 1.31 2.16
CA ASP A 60 -21.70 2.32 1.30
C ASP A 60 -22.61 2.53 0.08
N PRO A 61 -23.20 3.73 -0.11
CA PRO A 61 -24.09 4.00 -1.23
C PRO A 61 -23.40 3.79 -2.59
N GLU A 62 -22.07 3.98 -2.63
CA GLU A 62 -21.26 3.79 -3.82
C GLU A 62 -20.78 2.35 -4.00
N LYS A 63 -21.01 1.48 -3.00
CA LYS A 63 -20.63 0.05 -2.98
C LYS A 63 -19.14 -0.19 -3.28
N LYS A 64 -18.29 0.78 -2.93
CA LYS A 64 -16.83 0.70 -3.06
C LYS A 64 -16.23 -0.07 -1.89
N TYR A 65 -16.82 0.09 -0.71
CA TYR A 65 -16.35 -0.51 0.53
C TYR A 65 -17.37 -1.49 1.10
N THR A 66 -16.87 -2.58 1.68
CA THR A 66 -17.63 -3.32 2.70
C THR A 66 -17.45 -2.58 4.02
N VAL A 67 -18.52 -1.98 4.53
CA VAL A 67 -18.49 -1.22 5.77
C VAL A 67 -19.04 -2.07 6.91
N THR A 68 -18.27 -2.19 7.99
CA THR A 68 -18.69 -2.84 9.23
C THR A 68 -18.58 -1.85 10.38
N THR A 69 -19.49 -1.92 11.33
CA THR A 69 -19.50 -1.04 12.50
C THR A 69 -19.52 -1.87 13.78
N GLU A 70 -18.79 -1.42 14.80
CA GLU A 70 -18.80 -2.04 16.13
C GLU A 70 -18.47 -1.00 17.19
N GLY A 71 -18.82 -1.27 18.45
CA GLY A 71 -18.42 -0.40 19.57
C GLY A 71 -19.52 -0.19 20.59
N THR A 72 -19.59 1.02 21.12
CA THR A 72 -20.49 1.45 22.20
C THR A 72 -21.32 2.66 21.77
N ALA A 73 -22.29 3.06 22.58
CA ALA A 73 -23.08 4.27 22.32
C ALA A 73 -22.24 5.56 22.30
N GLU A 74 -21.04 5.56 22.89
CA GLU A 74 -20.15 6.73 22.95
C GLU A 74 -19.05 6.70 21.88
N LYS A 75 -18.63 5.50 21.45
CA LYS A 75 -17.51 5.32 20.54
C LYS A 75 -17.84 4.25 19.51
N CYS A 76 -17.77 4.63 18.24
CA CYS A 76 -18.03 3.74 17.13
C CYS A 76 -16.78 3.53 16.29
N THR A 77 -16.49 2.28 15.98
CA THR A 77 -15.47 1.89 15.02
C THR A 77 -16.16 1.63 13.69
N PHE A 78 -15.76 2.35 12.66
CA PHE A 78 -16.14 2.13 11.27
C PHE A 78 -14.97 1.49 10.55
N ARG A 79 -15.20 0.31 9.97
CA ARG A 79 -14.19 -0.42 9.21
C ARG A 79 -14.63 -0.50 7.75
N PHE A 80 -13.77 -0.01 6.87
CA PHE A 80 -13.94 0.05 5.43
C PHE A 80 -12.96 -0.95 4.80
N ASP A 81 -13.45 -2.08 4.30
CA ASP A 81 -12.64 -3.05 3.59
C ASP A 81 -12.85 -2.93 2.07
N GLN A 82 -11.75 -3.02 1.32
CA GLN A 82 -11.74 -3.07 -0.14
C GLN A 82 -10.69 -4.07 -0.62
N GLU A 83 -10.99 -4.77 -1.71
CA GLU A 83 -10.01 -5.58 -2.44
C GLU A 83 -9.74 -4.94 -3.81
N VAL A 84 -8.47 -4.70 -4.13
CA VAL A 84 -8.04 -4.09 -5.39
C VAL A 84 -7.29 -5.12 -6.22
N LEU A 85 -7.88 -5.55 -7.34
CA LEU A 85 -7.21 -6.43 -8.30
C LEU A 85 -6.13 -5.64 -9.04
N ALA A 86 -4.89 -5.82 -8.62
CA ALA A 86 -3.75 -5.03 -9.10
C ALA A 86 -3.09 -5.66 -10.34
N LEU A 87 -3.06 -6.98 -10.45
CA LEU A 87 -2.55 -7.68 -11.62
C LEU A 87 -3.37 -8.94 -11.87
N LYS A 88 -3.78 -9.18 -13.12
CA LYS A 88 -4.49 -10.41 -13.50
C LYS A 88 -3.51 -11.48 -13.96
N ALA A 89 -3.88 -12.74 -13.79
CA ALA A 89 -3.17 -13.89 -14.31
C ALA A 89 -2.92 -13.79 -15.83
N SER A 90 -3.89 -13.24 -16.57
CA SER A 90 -3.75 -13.01 -18.01
C SER A 90 -2.66 -12.01 -18.39
N ASP A 91 -2.31 -11.09 -17.48
CA ASP A 91 -1.35 -10.03 -17.77
C ASP A 91 0.07 -10.59 -17.92
N TYR A 92 0.41 -11.67 -17.20
CA TYR A 92 1.71 -12.36 -17.35
C TYR A 92 1.94 -12.95 -18.75
N ALA A 93 0.87 -13.25 -19.50
CA ALA A 93 1.00 -13.75 -20.87
C ALA A 93 1.12 -12.61 -21.89
N ASN A 94 0.60 -11.42 -21.56
CA ASN A 94 0.52 -10.28 -22.46
C ASN A 94 1.62 -9.23 -22.20
N ARG A 95 2.44 -9.42 -21.17
CA ARG A 95 3.50 -8.51 -20.71
C ARG A 95 4.85 -9.21 -20.69
N PRO A 96 5.64 -9.14 -21.78
CA PRO A 96 6.97 -9.73 -21.84
C PRO A 96 7.91 -9.26 -20.71
N GLU A 97 7.72 -8.04 -20.21
CA GLU A 97 8.47 -7.48 -19.09
C GLU A 97 8.28 -8.25 -17.77
N LEU A 98 7.19 -9.02 -17.62
CA LEU A 98 6.93 -9.85 -16.45
C LEU A 98 7.49 -11.28 -16.57
N GLU A 99 8.05 -11.67 -17.72
CA GLU A 99 8.49 -13.06 -17.96
C GLU A 99 9.58 -13.52 -16.99
N GLY A 100 10.44 -12.60 -16.55
CA GLY A 100 11.51 -12.85 -15.58
C GLY A 100 11.17 -12.49 -14.13
N ALA A 101 9.99 -11.90 -13.86
CA ALA A 101 9.65 -11.43 -12.52
C ALA A 101 9.51 -12.63 -11.55
N ARG A 102 10.26 -12.61 -10.44
CA ARG A 102 10.25 -13.71 -9.46
C ARG A 102 9.39 -13.41 -8.25
N LEU A 103 9.32 -12.14 -7.86
CA LEU A 103 8.64 -11.70 -6.65
C LEU A 103 8.28 -10.23 -6.71
N VAL A 104 7.27 -9.86 -5.92
CA VAL A 104 7.03 -8.46 -5.53
C VAL A 104 7.98 -8.12 -4.38
N LYS A 105 8.86 -7.14 -4.58
CA LYS A 105 9.82 -6.65 -3.56
C LYS A 105 9.13 -5.75 -2.56
N ARG A 106 8.26 -4.86 -3.06
CA ARG A 106 7.45 -3.94 -2.28
C ARG A 106 6.18 -3.56 -3.02
N VAL A 107 5.20 -3.11 -2.26
CA VAL A 107 4.01 -2.44 -2.78
C VAL A 107 4.03 -1.01 -2.28
N ASP A 108 4.16 -0.06 -3.20
CA ASP A 108 4.17 1.36 -2.92
C ASP A 108 2.76 1.92 -3.10
N ILE A 109 2.20 2.51 -2.05
CA ILE A 109 0.87 3.10 -2.05
C ILE A 109 1.04 4.62 -2.05
N ASP A 110 0.83 5.23 -3.20
CA ASP A 110 0.91 6.68 -3.38
C ASP A 110 -0.41 7.31 -2.94
N VAL A 111 -0.42 7.89 -1.75
CA VAL A 111 -1.60 8.54 -1.18
C VAL A 111 -1.69 9.95 -1.76
N ASN A 112 -2.75 10.19 -2.53
CA ASN A 112 -3.04 11.46 -3.18
C ASN A 112 -4.07 12.27 -2.40
N LYS A 113 -4.96 11.61 -1.66
CA LYS A 113 -5.90 12.23 -0.72
C LYS A 113 -6.12 11.36 0.49
N LEU A 114 -6.20 12.01 1.65
CA LEU A 114 -6.64 11.41 2.89
C LEU A 114 -7.33 12.48 3.73
N ALA A 115 -8.64 12.35 3.93
CA ALA A 115 -9.40 13.20 4.84
C ALA A 115 -10.58 12.43 5.44
N ILE A 116 -10.95 12.82 6.66
CA ILE A 116 -12.15 12.35 7.34
C ILE A 116 -12.93 13.59 7.75
N ALA A 117 -14.17 13.68 7.28
CA ALA A 117 -15.02 14.86 7.47
C ALA A 117 -16.44 14.45 7.81
N ASP A 118 -17.19 15.38 8.41
CA ASP A 118 -18.64 15.25 8.50
C ASP A 118 -19.17 15.47 7.08
N GLY A 119 -19.80 14.46 6.51
CA GLY A 119 -20.24 14.49 5.12
C GLY A 119 -21.30 15.56 4.82
N ALA A 120 -22.03 16.02 5.85
CA ALA A 120 -23.12 16.98 5.75
C ALA A 120 -22.61 18.43 5.81
N THR A 121 -21.65 18.72 6.71
CA THR A 121 -21.09 20.09 6.86
C THR A 121 -19.80 20.30 6.07
N GLY A 122 -19.08 19.22 5.74
CA GLY A 122 -17.74 19.27 5.17
C GLY A 122 -16.65 19.63 6.17
N GLU A 123 -16.98 19.80 7.45
CA GLU A 123 -15.98 20.08 8.48
C GLU A 123 -15.17 18.82 8.82
N ALA A 124 -13.89 19.00 9.10
CA ALA A 124 -13.02 17.90 9.48
C ALA A 124 -13.56 17.23 10.75
N LEU A 125 -13.74 15.91 10.70
CA LEU A 125 -13.95 15.13 11.90
C LEU A 125 -12.59 14.87 12.52
N ALA A 126 -12.49 15.06 13.83
CA ALA A 126 -11.34 14.60 14.61
C ALA A 126 -11.66 13.20 15.16
N PRO A 127 -11.35 12.12 14.43
CA PRO A 127 -11.54 10.78 14.95
C PRO A 127 -10.71 10.58 16.21
N ILE A 128 -11.19 9.69 17.08
CA ILE A 128 -10.48 9.22 18.27
C ILE A 128 -9.24 8.45 17.86
N ASP A 129 -9.36 7.63 16.82
CA ASP A 129 -8.28 6.84 16.24
C ASP A 129 -8.54 6.56 14.76
N MET A 130 -7.46 6.36 14.00
CA MET A 130 -7.51 5.96 12.60
C MET A 130 -6.28 5.14 12.27
N HIS A 131 -6.50 3.98 11.65
CA HIS A 131 -5.43 3.20 11.05
C HIS A 131 -5.87 2.57 9.72
N GLY A 132 -4.97 2.63 8.75
CA GLY A 132 -5.12 1.96 7.46
C GLY A 132 -4.14 0.82 7.34
N GLN A 133 -4.55 -0.30 6.75
CA GLN A 133 -3.74 -1.47 6.52
C GLN A 133 -3.76 -1.90 5.05
N ALA A 134 -2.61 -2.37 4.57
CA ALA A 134 -2.48 -3.12 3.34
C ALA A 134 -1.72 -4.42 3.62
N PHE A 135 -2.22 -5.56 3.12
CA PHE A 135 -1.68 -6.88 3.43
C PHE A 135 -1.52 -7.13 4.95
N GLY A 136 -2.44 -6.58 5.75
CA GLY A 136 -2.41 -6.67 7.22
C GLY A 136 -1.36 -5.80 7.91
N SER A 137 -0.56 -5.03 7.17
CA SER A 137 0.42 -4.08 7.72
C SER A 137 -0.11 -2.68 7.74
N THR A 138 0.17 -1.95 8.82
CA THR A 138 -0.24 -0.55 8.97
C THR A 138 0.48 0.34 7.96
N ILE A 139 -0.29 1.05 7.15
CA ILE A 139 0.17 2.02 6.14
C ILE A 139 -0.26 3.45 6.48
N LEU A 140 -1.39 3.62 7.17
CA LEU A 140 -1.92 4.92 7.59
C LEU A 140 -2.15 4.95 9.09
N THR A 141 -1.96 6.13 9.67
CA THR A 141 -2.14 6.44 11.08
C THR A 141 -2.80 7.81 11.23
N MET A 142 -3.25 8.15 12.43
CA MET A 142 -3.74 9.49 12.76
C MET A 142 -2.79 10.62 12.32
N ASP A 143 -1.48 10.44 12.47
CA ASP A 143 -0.48 11.44 12.07
C ASP A 143 -0.50 11.74 10.57
N ASP A 144 -0.96 10.78 9.75
CA ASP A 144 -1.05 10.95 8.31
C ASP A 144 -2.22 11.85 7.87
N LEU A 145 -3.23 12.06 8.72
CA LEU A 145 -4.31 13.04 8.48
C LEU A 145 -3.79 14.48 8.51
N GLY A 146 -2.69 14.73 9.25
CA GLY A 146 -2.03 16.03 9.31
C GLY A 146 -1.01 16.28 8.20
N LYS A 147 -0.71 15.27 7.37
CA LYS A 147 0.26 15.39 6.28
C LYS A 147 -0.41 15.93 5.02
N THR A 148 0.31 16.75 4.28
CA THR A 148 -0.12 17.20 2.96
C THR A 148 0.25 16.16 1.89
N PRO A 149 -0.72 15.53 1.21
CA PRO A 149 -0.45 14.68 0.04
C PRO A 149 0.17 15.48 -1.12
N PRO A 150 0.92 14.83 -2.04
CA PRO A 150 1.12 13.39 -2.12
C PRO A 150 2.24 12.87 -1.21
N TYR A 151 2.08 11.63 -0.72
CA TYR A 151 3.15 10.88 -0.04
C TYR A 151 2.99 9.38 -0.28
N THR A 152 4.09 8.64 -0.17
CA THR A 152 4.11 7.19 -0.42
C THR A 152 4.24 6.41 0.87
N LYS A 153 3.52 5.29 0.94
CA LYS A 153 3.62 4.27 2.00
C LYS A 153 3.99 2.94 1.38
N SER A 154 5.09 2.34 1.83
CA SER A 154 5.59 1.09 1.28
C SER A 154 5.28 -0.08 2.20
N VAL A 155 4.86 -1.20 1.61
CA VAL A 155 4.73 -2.49 2.29
C VAL A 155 5.80 -3.43 1.77
N GLU A 156 6.64 -3.93 2.67
CA GLU A 156 7.77 -4.81 2.35
C GLU A 156 7.86 -5.99 3.32
N GLY A 157 8.58 -7.04 2.92
CA GLY A 157 8.92 -8.17 3.78
C GLY A 157 7.76 -9.15 4.00
N ALA A 158 7.68 -9.69 5.22
CA ALA A 158 6.72 -10.76 5.60
C ALA A 158 5.25 -10.52 5.16
N PRO A 159 4.69 -9.31 5.24
CA PRO A 159 3.31 -9.02 4.82
C PRO A 159 3.01 -9.37 3.36
N ILE A 160 4.00 -9.26 2.47
CA ILE A 160 3.85 -9.53 1.04
C ILE A 160 4.55 -10.83 0.60
N ASP A 161 5.05 -11.64 1.54
CA ASP A 161 5.71 -12.90 1.21
C ASP A 161 4.78 -13.86 0.43
N ALA A 162 3.47 -13.81 0.72
CA ALA A 162 2.47 -14.58 -0.01
C ALA A 162 2.36 -14.20 -1.50
N LEU A 163 2.82 -12.99 -1.89
CA LEU A 163 2.85 -12.59 -3.31
C LEU A 163 3.91 -13.36 -4.10
N LYS A 164 4.97 -13.88 -3.45
CA LYS A 164 6.02 -14.66 -4.12
C LYS A 164 5.46 -15.88 -4.86
N SER A 165 4.63 -16.67 -4.17
CA SER A 165 3.99 -17.84 -4.81
C SER A 165 3.00 -17.44 -5.89
N LYS A 166 2.28 -16.32 -5.72
CA LYS A 166 1.34 -15.81 -6.73
C LYS A 166 2.06 -15.40 -8.01
N VAL A 167 3.19 -14.70 -7.90
CA VAL A 167 4.02 -14.34 -9.06
C VAL A 167 4.58 -15.58 -9.74
N ALA A 168 5.15 -16.51 -8.97
CA ALA A 168 5.71 -17.76 -9.51
C ALA A 168 4.65 -18.61 -10.25
N ASN A 169 3.42 -18.61 -9.75
CA ASN A 169 2.30 -19.35 -10.34
C ASN A 169 1.51 -18.54 -11.38
N LYS A 170 1.88 -17.28 -11.64
CA LYS A 170 1.17 -16.35 -12.54
C LYS A 170 -0.31 -16.19 -12.18
N GLU A 171 -0.59 -16.08 -10.88
CA GLU A 171 -1.92 -15.85 -10.32
C GLU A 171 -2.25 -14.36 -10.20
N ASP A 172 -3.54 -14.06 -10.04
CA ASP A 172 -4.03 -12.73 -9.68
C ASP A 172 -3.35 -12.21 -8.39
N ILE A 173 -2.94 -10.95 -8.45
CA ILE A 173 -2.48 -10.17 -7.31
C ILE A 173 -3.62 -9.24 -6.91
N VAL A 174 -4.15 -9.48 -5.72
CA VAL A 174 -5.16 -8.64 -5.08
C VAL A 174 -4.54 -7.97 -3.88
N ILE A 175 -4.68 -6.64 -3.78
CA ILE A 175 -4.24 -5.83 -2.65
C ILE A 175 -5.44 -5.66 -1.71
N PRO A 176 -5.44 -6.30 -0.53
CA PRO A 176 -6.46 -6.07 0.47
C PRO A 176 -6.14 -4.76 1.21
N ILE A 177 -7.09 -3.83 1.21
CA ILE A 177 -7.02 -2.56 1.94
C ILE A 177 -8.10 -2.55 3.01
N ARG A 178 -7.72 -2.10 4.20
CA ARG A 178 -8.64 -1.86 5.32
C ARG A 178 -8.36 -0.50 5.92
N VAL A 179 -9.38 0.34 6.05
CA VAL A 179 -9.31 1.57 6.83
C VAL A 179 -10.25 1.46 8.01
N VAL A 180 -9.74 1.74 9.21
CA VAL A 180 -10.51 1.75 10.45
C VAL A 180 -10.51 3.17 10.99
N VAL A 181 -11.70 3.69 11.28
CA VAL A 181 -11.91 5.02 11.84
C VAL A 181 -12.75 4.88 13.11
N VAL A 182 -12.25 5.38 14.22
CA VAL A 182 -12.98 5.42 15.49
C VAL A 182 -13.48 6.83 15.72
N VAL A 183 -14.79 7.01 15.87
CA VAL A 183 -15.42 8.32 16.06
C VAL A 183 -16.12 8.41 17.42
N ASN A 184 -16.20 9.62 17.95
CA ASN A 184 -17.04 9.93 19.11
C ASN A 184 -18.48 10.12 18.66
N MET A 185 -19.43 9.45 19.32
CA MET A 185 -20.86 9.48 19.01
C MET A 185 -21.65 10.37 19.97
N ALA A 186 -21.00 10.93 21.01
CA ALA A 186 -21.64 11.74 22.03
C ALA A 186 -21.14 13.20 22.04
N PRO A 187 -21.99 14.19 22.39
CA PRO A 187 -23.41 14.06 22.77
C PRO A 187 -24.37 13.95 21.56
N THR A 188 -23.89 14.20 20.35
CA THR A 188 -24.66 14.04 19.11
C THR A 188 -23.77 13.36 18.09
N PRO A 189 -24.20 12.23 17.49
CA PRO A 189 -23.41 11.55 16.49
C PRO A 189 -23.28 12.42 15.23
N PRO A 190 -22.18 12.29 14.47
CA PRO A 190 -22.07 12.92 13.16
C PRO A 190 -23.19 12.40 12.26
N ALA A 191 -23.83 13.27 11.48
CA ALA A 191 -24.93 12.87 10.59
C ALA A 191 -24.42 12.07 9.38
N GLN A 192 -23.20 12.36 8.94
CA GLN A 192 -22.52 11.64 7.87
C GLN A 192 -21.04 11.51 8.19
N ILE A 193 -20.45 10.38 7.81
CA ILE A 193 -19.00 10.17 7.84
C ILE A 193 -18.52 10.12 6.39
N ALA A 194 -17.72 11.11 6.01
CA ALA A 194 -17.03 11.13 4.73
C ALA A 194 -15.60 10.62 4.91
N LEU A 195 -15.23 9.56 4.18
CA LEU A 195 -13.85 9.11 4.02
C LEU A 195 -13.41 9.49 2.61
N ASP A 196 -12.52 10.47 2.51
CA ASP A 196 -11.85 10.80 1.25
C ASP A 196 -10.47 10.15 1.24
N PHE A 197 -10.39 8.95 0.66
CA PHE A 197 -9.12 8.25 0.50
C PHE A 197 -8.90 7.93 -0.98
N ASP A 198 -7.89 8.56 -1.57
CA ASP A 198 -7.48 8.34 -2.95
C ASP A 198 -6.00 7.93 -2.94
N ALA A 199 -5.72 6.73 -3.41
CA ALA A 199 -4.36 6.22 -3.48
C ALA A 199 -4.12 5.37 -4.73
N GLN A 200 -2.93 5.49 -5.30
CA GLN A 200 -2.49 4.67 -6.42
C GLN A 200 -1.50 3.61 -5.91
N PRO A 201 -1.86 2.31 -5.96
CA PRO A 201 -0.89 1.27 -5.69
C PRO A 201 0.04 1.07 -6.88
N ASN A 202 1.29 0.77 -6.57
CA ASN A 202 2.32 0.36 -7.51
C ASN A 202 2.99 -0.92 -7.00
N LEU A 203 3.10 -1.92 -7.88
CA LEU A 203 3.78 -3.17 -7.60
C LEU A 203 5.23 -3.07 -8.09
N VAL A 204 6.19 -3.24 -7.19
CA VAL A 204 7.61 -3.24 -7.54
C VAL A 204 8.13 -4.67 -7.55
N PHE A 205 8.50 -5.16 -8.73
CA PHE A 205 8.97 -6.51 -8.96
C PHE A 205 10.50 -6.59 -8.93
N GLY A 206 11.00 -7.72 -8.42
CA GLY A 206 12.40 -8.13 -8.52
C GLY A 206 12.57 -9.36 -9.41
N PHE A 207 13.73 -9.43 -10.08
CA PHE A 207 14.11 -10.47 -11.04
C PHE A 207 15.22 -11.38 -10.49
#